data_AF-A0A3A5JD16-F1
#
_entry.id   AF-A0A3A5JD16-F1
#
_cell.length_a   1.000
_cell.length_b   1.000
_cell.length_c   1.000
_cell.angle_alpha   90.00
_cell.angle_beta   90.00
_cell.angle_gamma   90.00
#
_symmetry.space_group_name_H-M   'P 1'
#
loop_
_entity.id
_entity.type
_entity.pdbx_description
1 polymer ?
#
loop_
_entity_poly.entity_id
_entity_poly.type
_entity_poly.pdbx_seq_one_letter_code
_entity_poly.pdbx_strand_id
1 'polypeptide(L)'
;FSHRDLPIETTTAQLTAHALTAGLVIGAIYSLLPDLGLLLGLGIVSHKGPAGYAAARRLRTKGRSVGSLLLPAAGVGITATAVGLLDPSTSMVANAAVFGFAAGIFLHIAMDFLPECEVGSEVASLVGKGEDDHALLDRLRIHGVASTAVGAGAVFLAWLVVG
;
A
#
# COMPACT_ATOMS: atom_id res chain seq x y z
N PHE A 1 -0.24 -27.28 7.41
CA PHE A 1 1.06 -27.02 6.74
C PHE A 1 1.37 -25.52 6.55
N SER A 2 0.76 -24.58 7.30
CA SER A 2 1.04 -23.14 7.08
C SER A 2 0.97 -22.29 8.34
N HIS A 3 1.63 -22.71 9.42
CA HIS A 3 2.11 -21.78 10.44
C HIS A 3 3.56 -22.15 10.70
N ARG A 4 4.49 -21.40 10.10
CA ARG A 4 5.89 -21.40 10.53
C ARG A 4 6.00 -20.27 11.54
N ASP A 5 6.36 -20.61 12.78
CA ASP A 5 6.74 -19.64 13.80
C ASP A 5 8.06 -18.99 13.39
N LEU A 6 7.97 -17.98 12.53
CA LEU A 6 9.10 -17.13 12.20
C LEU A 6 9.24 -16.09 13.34
N PRO A 7 10.48 -15.70 13.71
CA PRO A 7 10.72 -14.66 14.71
C PRO A 7 10.27 -13.25 14.27
N ILE A 8 9.63 -13.14 13.10
CA ILE A 8 8.99 -11.93 12.57
C ILE A 8 7.48 -12.12 12.64
N GLU A 9 6.81 -11.16 13.28
CA GLU A 9 5.36 -11.09 13.29
C GLU A 9 4.80 -11.04 11.86
N THR A 10 3.77 -11.84 11.57
CA THR A 10 3.11 -11.95 10.25
C THR A 10 2.76 -10.60 9.63
N THR A 11 2.24 -9.67 10.41
CA THR A 11 1.95 -8.29 9.95
C THR A 11 3.21 -7.56 9.46
N THR A 12 4.33 -7.70 10.17
CA THR A 12 5.61 -7.10 9.75
C THR A 12 6.13 -7.75 8.48
N ALA A 13 5.98 -9.08 8.34
CA ALA A 13 6.34 -9.80 7.11
C ALA A 13 5.50 -9.36 5.90
N GLN A 14 4.18 -9.30 6.04
CA GLN A 14 3.26 -8.82 4.98
C GLN A 14 3.57 -7.37 4.60
N LEU A 15 3.77 -6.49 5.59
CA LEU A 15 4.09 -5.09 5.33
C LEU A 15 5.46 -4.93 4.67
N THR A 16 6.42 -5.81 5.00
CA THR A 16 7.74 -5.85 4.35
C THR A 16 7.63 -6.31 2.91
N ALA A 17 6.87 -7.36 2.62
CA ALA A 17 6.62 -7.81 1.25
C ALA A 17 5.95 -6.71 0.41
N HIS A 18 4.91 -6.07 0.95
CA HIS A 18 4.28 -4.91 0.33
C HIS A 18 5.29 -3.79 0.04
N ALA A 19 6.13 -3.46 1.01
CA ALA A 19 7.12 -2.40 0.90
C ALA A 19 8.22 -2.71 -0.13
N LEU A 20 8.68 -3.95 -0.21
CA LEU A 20 9.65 -4.40 -1.21
C LEU A 20 9.06 -4.31 -2.62
N THR A 21 7.84 -4.80 -2.83
CA THR A 21 7.16 -4.65 -4.12
C THR A 21 6.93 -3.19 -4.46
N ALA A 22 6.54 -2.37 -3.48
CA ALA A 22 6.35 -0.95 -3.69
C ALA A 22 7.63 -0.24 -4.12
N GLY A 23 8.77 -0.54 -3.48
CA GLY A 23 10.04 0.07 -3.85
C GLY A 23 10.51 -0.35 -5.25
N LEU A 24 10.35 -1.62 -5.64
CA LEU A 24 10.66 -2.06 -7.02
C LEU A 24 9.91 -1.23 -8.07
N VAL A 25 8.61 -1.01 -7.83
CA VAL A 25 7.74 -0.26 -8.75
C VAL A 25 8.11 1.22 -8.78
N ILE A 26 8.34 1.81 -7.60
CA ILE A 26 8.79 3.21 -7.50
C ILE A 26 10.08 3.41 -8.27
N GLY A 27 11.08 2.55 -8.06
CA GLY A 27 12.35 2.61 -8.80
C GLY A 27 12.16 2.51 -10.31
N ALA A 28 11.32 1.57 -10.77
CA ALA A 28 11.04 1.41 -12.19
C ALA A 28 10.36 2.65 -12.81
N ILE A 29 9.39 3.26 -12.10
CA ILE A 29 8.74 4.50 -12.60
C ILE A 29 9.75 5.64 -12.67
N TYR A 30 10.60 5.82 -11.64
CA TYR A 30 11.61 6.86 -11.65
C TYR A 30 12.64 6.71 -12.78
N SER A 31 13.00 5.47 -13.15
CA SER A 31 13.87 5.20 -14.30
C SER A 31 13.17 5.42 -15.64
N LEU A 32 11.91 4.98 -15.77
CA LEU A 32 11.19 4.98 -17.06
C LEU A 32 10.53 6.32 -17.39
N LEU A 33 10.09 7.06 -16.37
CA LEU A 33 9.34 8.31 -16.48
C LEU A 33 10.02 9.40 -15.63
N PRO A 34 11.26 9.80 -15.99
CA PRO A 34 12.05 10.73 -15.18
C PRO A 34 11.37 12.10 -15.03
N ASP A 35 10.61 12.54 -16.04
CA ASP A 35 9.88 13.81 -16.02
C ASP A 35 8.78 13.86 -14.95
N LEU A 36 8.25 12.71 -14.54
CA LEU A 36 7.27 12.61 -13.45
C LEU A 36 7.89 12.63 -12.06
N GLY A 37 9.23 12.59 -11.95
CA GLY A 37 9.93 12.27 -10.70
C GLY A 37 9.51 13.12 -9.50
N LEU A 38 9.34 14.44 -9.67
CA LEU A 38 8.92 15.32 -8.57
C LEU A 38 7.44 15.13 -8.19
N LEU A 39 6.55 15.01 -9.19
CA LEU A 39 5.11 14.80 -8.97
C LEU A 39 4.85 13.44 -8.33
N LEU A 40 5.54 12.41 -8.82
CA LEU A 40 5.50 11.06 -8.26
C LEU A 40 6.02 11.06 -6.83
N GLY A 41 7.15 11.72 -6.56
CA GLY A 41 7.72 11.82 -5.22
C GLY A 41 6.76 12.48 -4.24
N LEU A 42 6.11 13.56 -4.65
CA LEU A 42 5.07 14.22 -3.88
C LEU A 42 3.90 13.26 -3.61
N GLY A 43 3.38 12.59 -4.65
CA GLY A 43 2.29 11.61 -4.50
C GLY A 43 2.62 10.47 -3.55
N ILE A 44 3.84 9.91 -3.64
CA ILE A 44 4.34 8.86 -2.74
C ILE A 44 4.37 9.36 -1.30
N VAL A 45 4.97 10.51 -1.04
CA VAL A 45 5.07 11.07 0.33
C VAL A 45 3.68 11.42 0.87
N SER A 46 2.83 12.04 0.06
CA SER A 46 1.48 12.45 0.44
C SER A 46 0.59 11.29 0.86
N HIS A 47 0.78 10.09 0.33
CA HIS A 47 -0.02 8.93 0.72
C HIS A 47 0.70 7.98 1.70
N LYS A 48 2.03 7.80 1.60
CA LYS A 48 2.81 6.93 2.51
C LYS A 48 3.12 7.59 3.85
N GLY A 49 3.27 8.90 3.89
CA GLY A 49 3.50 9.67 5.12
C GLY A 49 2.35 9.52 6.12
N PRO A 50 1.09 9.84 5.75
CA PRO A 50 -0.07 9.64 6.60
C PRO A 50 -0.29 8.18 7.01
N ALA A 51 -0.07 7.24 6.09
CA ALA A 51 -0.18 5.80 6.38
C ALA A 51 0.86 5.35 7.42
N GLY A 52 2.11 5.78 7.27
CA GLY A 52 3.20 5.50 8.23
C GLY A 52 2.93 6.10 9.60
N TYR A 53 2.41 7.33 9.66
CA TYR A 53 2.00 7.97 10.91
C TYR A 53 0.87 7.19 11.59
N ALA A 54 -0.17 6.80 10.86
CA ALA A 54 -1.29 6.04 11.40
C ALA A 54 -0.82 4.68 11.95
N ALA A 55 0.06 3.98 11.23
CA ALA A 55 0.66 2.72 11.67
C ALA A 55 1.50 2.91 12.95
N ALA A 56 2.37 3.93 12.98
CA ALA A 56 3.20 4.24 14.14
C ALA A 56 2.36 4.60 15.37
N ARG A 57 1.30 5.40 15.18
CA ARG A 57 0.35 5.75 16.24
C ARG A 57 -0.34 4.51 16.79
N ARG A 58 -0.83 3.61 15.92
CA ARG A 58 -1.48 2.34 16.33
C ARG A 58 -0.54 1.42 17.11
N LEU A 59 0.73 1.32 16.72
CA LEU A 59 1.73 0.55 17.46
C LEU A 59 1.98 1.15 18.86
N ARG A 60 2.16 2.48 18.93
CA ARG A 60 2.32 3.19 20.21
C ARG A 60 1.13 3.00 21.15
N THR A 61 -0.10 3.11 20.65
CA THR A 61 -1.30 2.95 21.50
C THR A 61 -1.45 1.53 22.03
N LYS A 62 -0.85 0.53 21.37
CA LYS A 62 -0.81 -0.87 21.82
C LYS A 62 0.43 -1.21 22.67
N GLY A 63 1.24 -0.22 23.05
CA GLY A 63 2.48 -0.45 23.80
C GLY A 63 3.56 -1.20 23.00
N ARG A 64 3.45 -1.24 21.68
CA ARG A 64 4.38 -1.96 20.80
C ARG A 64 5.44 -1.02 20.25
N SER A 65 6.62 -1.58 19.92
CA SER A 65 7.71 -0.81 19.34
C SER A 65 7.34 -0.29 17.94
N VAL A 66 7.51 1.02 17.72
CA VAL A 66 7.41 1.64 16.38
C VAL A 66 8.58 1.21 15.49
N GLY A 67 9.69 0.75 16.09
CA GLY A 67 10.87 0.28 15.37
C GLY A 67 10.58 -0.89 14.42
N SER A 68 9.49 -1.63 14.61
CA SER A 68 9.07 -2.67 13.65
C SER A 68 8.75 -2.11 12.26
N LEU A 69 8.46 -0.81 12.13
CA LEU A 69 8.24 -0.14 10.85
C LEU A 69 9.54 0.16 10.09
N LEU A 70 10.71 0.07 10.74
CA LEU A 70 11.98 0.36 10.08
C LEU A 70 12.29 -0.67 8.99
N LEU A 71 11.96 -1.94 9.21
CA LEU A 71 12.19 -3.00 8.23
C LEU A 71 11.41 -2.77 6.91
N PRO A 72 10.07 -2.59 6.94
CA PRO A 72 9.34 -2.25 5.72
C PRO A 72 9.78 -0.91 5.13
N ALA A 73 10.04 0.12 5.94
CA ALA A 73 10.53 1.41 5.42
C ALA A 73 11.86 1.27 4.67
N ALA A 74 12.81 0.52 5.22
CA ALA A 74 14.07 0.20 4.57
C ALA A 74 13.87 -0.62 3.29
N GLY A 75 12.92 -1.56 3.29
CA GLY A 75 12.56 -2.36 2.12
C GLY A 75 12.19 -1.51 0.90
N VAL A 76 11.39 -0.45 1.10
CA VAL A 76 11.05 0.50 0.02
C VAL A 76 12.32 1.16 -0.53
N GLY A 77 13.14 1.74 0.36
CA GLY A 77 14.33 2.49 -0.05
C GLY A 77 15.37 1.63 -0.76
N ILE A 78 15.65 0.44 -0.22
CA ILE A 78 16.63 -0.50 -0.79
C ILE A 78 16.22 -0.91 -2.21
N THR A 79 14.97 -1.36 -2.38
CA THR A 79 14.52 -1.86 -3.69
C THR A 79 14.35 -0.75 -4.72
N ALA A 80 13.84 0.42 -4.33
CA ALA A 80 13.76 1.58 -5.23
C ALA A 80 15.14 2.04 -5.70
N THR A 81 16.10 2.15 -4.76
CA THR A 81 17.47 2.54 -5.07
C THR A 81 18.16 1.50 -5.94
N ALA A 82 18.00 0.21 -5.64
CA ALA A 82 18.59 -0.87 -6.43
C ALA A 82 18.09 -0.85 -7.88
N VAL A 83 16.79 -0.69 -8.10
CA VAL A 83 16.23 -0.59 -9.46
C VAL A 83 16.73 0.67 -10.17
N GLY A 84 16.75 1.82 -9.48
CA GLY A 84 17.26 3.07 -10.05
C GLY A 84 18.75 3.00 -10.43
N LEU A 85 19.57 2.28 -9.65
CA LEU A 85 21.00 2.08 -9.94
C LEU A 85 21.26 1.08 -11.07
N LEU A 86 20.43 0.03 -11.15
CA LEU A 86 20.57 -1.00 -12.19
C LEU A 86 20.07 -0.52 -13.56
N ASP A 87 19.27 0.56 -13.57
CA ASP A 87 18.64 1.17 -14.74
C ASP A 87 18.30 0.14 -15.82
N PRO A 88 17.43 -0.84 -15.49
CA PRO A 88 17.24 -1.98 -16.36
C PRO A 88 16.62 -1.49 -17.67
N SER A 89 17.41 -1.55 -18.76
CA SER A 89 16.92 -1.32 -20.11
C SER A 89 15.81 -2.33 -20.39
N THR A 90 14.58 -1.89 -20.27
CA THR A 90 13.40 -2.73 -20.24
C THR A 90 12.60 -2.48 -21.51
N SER A 91 12.27 -3.57 -22.21
CA SER A 91 11.37 -3.47 -23.35
C SER A 91 9.98 -3.03 -22.89
N MET A 92 9.20 -2.42 -23.78
CA MET A 92 7.82 -2.00 -23.49
C MET A 92 6.96 -3.16 -22.96
N VAL A 93 7.22 -4.39 -23.42
CA VAL A 93 6.56 -5.62 -22.93
C VAL A 93 6.96 -5.93 -21.48
N ALA A 94 8.24 -5.82 -21.14
CA ALA A 94 8.72 -6.02 -19.76
C ALA A 94 8.11 -4.97 -18.82
N ASN A 95 8.01 -3.72 -19.25
CA ASN A 95 7.39 -2.65 -18.47
C ASN A 95 5.90 -2.88 -18.26
N ALA A 96 5.16 -3.25 -19.31
CA ALA A 96 3.75 -3.59 -19.19
C ALA A 96 3.52 -4.77 -18.23
N ALA A 97 4.38 -5.79 -18.27
CA ALA A 97 4.30 -6.93 -17.35
C ALA A 97 4.59 -6.53 -15.90
N VAL A 98 5.64 -5.74 -15.66
CA VAL A 98 6.02 -5.25 -14.32
C VAL A 98 4.92 -4.35 -13.76
N PHE A 99 4.41 -3.39 -14.53
CA PHE A 99 3.34 -2.49 -14.11
C PHE A 99 2.02 -3.22 -13.88
N GLY A 100 1.64 -4.15 -14.76
CA GLY A 100 0.44 -4.97 -14.57
C GLY A 100 0.51 -5.86 -13.33
N PHE A 101 1.64 -6.53 -13.13
CA PHE A 101 1.88 -7.36 -11.94
C PHE A 101 1.88 -6.53 -10.65
N ALA A 102 2.55 -5.38 -10.67
CA ALA A 102 2.56 -4.42 -9.58
C ALA A 102 1.16 -3.92 -9.23
N ALA A 103 0.40 -3.47 -10.23
CA ALA A 103 -0.97 -3.04 -10.05
C ALA A 103 -1.83 -4.15 -9.43
N GLY A 104 -1.65 -5.40 -9.88
CA GLY A 104 -2.31 -6.57 -9.28
C GLY A 104 -1.95 -6.80 -7.81
N ILE A 105 -0.66 -6.72 -7.44
CA ILE A 105 -0.23 -6.84 -6.03
C ILE A 105 -0.78 -5.69 -5.19
N PHE A 106 -0.69 -4.45 -5.67
CA PHE A 106 -1.21 -3.30 -4.94
C PHE A 106 -2.72 -3.40 -4.74
N LEU A 107 -3.46 -3.84 -5.77
CA LEU A 107 -4.89 -4.09 -5.66
C LEU A 107 -5.18 -5.19 -4.66
N HIS A 108 -4.49 -6.33 -4.74
CA HIS A 108 -4.67 -7.46 -3.82
C HIS A 108 -4.41 -7.05 -2.36
N ILE A 109 -3.27 -6.39 -2.10
CA ILE A 109 -2.92 -5.94 -0.74
C ILE A 109 -3.86 -4.82 -0.27
N ALA A 110 -4.31 -3.92 -1.15
CA ALA A 110 -5.31 -2.91 -0.79
C ALA A 110 -6.64 -3.56 -0.39
N MET A 111 -7.02 -4.67 -1.03
CA MET A 111 -8.20 -5.46 -0.66
C MET A 111 -8.03 -6.12 0.72
N ASP A 112 -6.84 -6.57 1.10
CA ASP A 112 -6.55 -7.12 2.44
C ASP A 112 -6.64 -6.07 3.56
N PHE A 113 -6.55 -4.77 3.22
CA PHE A 113 -6.79 -3.68 4.16
C PHE A 113 -8.26 -3.24 4.23
N LEU A 114 -9.14 -3.79 3.39
CA LEU A 114 -10.57 -3.59 3.57
C LEU A 114 -10.99 -4.30 4.87
N PRO A 115 -11.77 -3.64 5.73
CA PRO A 115 -12.14 -4.20 7.01
C PRO A 115 -12.89 -5.52 6.82
N GLU A 116 -12.29 -6.61 7.28
CA GLU A 116 -12.96 -7.91 7.35
C GLU A 116 -14.04 -7.85 8.43
N CYS A 117 -15.27 -8.12 8.04
CA CYS A 117 -16.41 -8.30 8.92
C CYS A 117 -16.36 -9.69 9.58
N GLU A 118 -15.24 -10.05 10.22
CA GLU A 118 -15.20 -11.20 11.10
C GLU A 118 -15.46 -10.77 12.54
N VAL A 119 -16.32 -11.54 13.23
CA VAL A 119 -16.60 -11.36 14.66
C VAL A 119 -15.28 -11.53 15.43
N GLY A 120 -14.68 -10.41 15.83
CA GLY A 120 -13.37 -10.37 16.49
C GLY A 120 -12.33 -9.47 15.81
N SER A 121 -12.61 -8.86 14.65
CA SER A 121 -11.71 -7.88 14.03
C SER A 121 -11.63 -6.58 14.85
N GLU A 122 -10.53 -5.82 14.70
CA GLU A 122 -10.31 -4.58 15.46
C GLU A 122 -11.30 -3.46 15.13
N VAL A 123 -12.06 -3.61 14.03
CA VAL A 123 -13.19 -2.74 13.69
C VAL A 123 -14.46 -3.21 14.41
N ALA A 124 -14.69 -4.53 14.52
CA ALA A 124 -15.78 -5.11 15.32
C ALA A 124 -15.61 -4.93 16.84
N SER A 125 -14.45 -4.49 17.32
CA SER A 125 -14.26 -4.11 18.74
C SER A 125 -14.56 -2.63 19.00
N LEU A 126 -14.61 -1.79 17.96
CA LEU A 126 -14.95 -0.37 18.02
C LEU A 126 -16.41 -0.09 17.64
N VAL A 127 -16.97 -0.92 16.76
CA VAL A 127 -18.40 -0.93 16.44
C VAL A 127 -19.02 -2.05 17.27
N GLY A 128 -19.87 -1.70 18.22
CA GLY A 128 -20.24 -2.58 19.32
C GLY A 128 -21.42 -3.50 19.00
N LYS A 129 -21.16 -4.82 18.92
CA LYS A 129 -22.04 -5.97 19.24
C LYS A 129 -23.56 -5.84 18.90
N GLY A 130 -23.95 -5.11 17.87
CA GLY A 130 -25.35 -4.92 17.46
C GLY A 130 -25.62 -5.44 16.05
N GLU A 131 -26.84 -5.92 15.80
CA GLU A 131 -27.31 -6.45 14.51
C GLU A 131 -27.19 -5.42 13.35
N ASP A 132 -27.07 -4.12 13.67
CA ASP A 132 -26.87 -3.01 12.73
C ASP A 132 -25.41 -2.80 12.27
N ASP A 133 -24.41 -3.48 12.86
CA ASP A 133 -22.99 -3.28 12.54
C ASP A 133 -22.63 -3.73 11.13
N HIS A 134 -23.28 -4.77 10.62
CA HIS A 134 -23.04 -5.29 9.27
C HIS A 134 -23.45 -4.29 8.19
N ALA A 135 -24.56 -3.58 8.38
CA ALA A 135 -25.03 -2.57 7.44
C ALA A 135 -24.09 -1.34 7.41
N LEU A 136 -23.55 -0.94 8.56
CA LEU A 136 -22.57 0.14 8.64
C LEU A 136 -21.25 -0.23 7.96
N LEU A 137 -20.75 -1.45 8.20
CA LEU A 137 -19.51 -1.95 7.60
C LEU A 137 -19.63 -2.09 6.07
N ASP A 138 -20.75 -2.58 5.55
CA ASP A 138 -21.03 -2.62 4.11
C ASP A 138 -21.06 -1.22 3.50
N ARG A 139 -21.65 -0.25 4.22
CA ARG A 139 -21.70 1.15 3.78
C ARG A 139 -20.32 1.78 3.70
N LEU A 140 -19.45 1.49 4.68
CA LEU A 140 -18.06 1.93 4.70
C LEU A 140 -17.25 1.29 3.56
N ARG A 141 -17.49 0.01 3.25
CA ARG A 141 -16.87 -0.69 2.12
C ARG A 141 -17.25 -0.06 0.79
N ILE A 142 -18.54 0.18 0.55
CA ILE A 142 -19.02 0.86 -0.67
C ILE A 142 -18.43 2.27 -0.77
N HIS A 143 -18.35 3.00 0.36
CA HIS A 143 -17.70 4.31 0.40
C HIS A 143 -16.23 4.23 0.01
N GLY A 144 -15.48 3.26 0.55
CA GLY A 144 -14.06 3.07 0.22
C GLY A 144 -13.85 2.74 -1.26
N VAL A 145 -14.68 1.87 -1.83
CA VAL A 145 -14.64 1.55 -3.27
C VAL A 145 -14.99 2.77 -4.11
N ALA A 146 -16.08 3.47 -3.78
CA ALA A 146 -16.52 4.65 -4.50
C ALA A 146 -15.49 5.79 -4.43
N SER A 147 -14.93 6.08 -3.26
CA SER A 147 -13.90 7.11 -3.10
C SER A 147 -12.62 6.78 -3.88
N THR A 148 -12.25 5.51 -3.94
CA THR A 148 -11.10 5.04 -4.72
C THR A 148 -11.34 5.21 -6.22
N ALA A 149 -12.51 4.80 -6.71
CA ALA A 149 -12.89 4.95 -8.12
C ALA A 149 -12.97 6.43 -8.54
N VAL A 150 -13.57 7.29 -7.71
CA VAL A 150 -13.65 8.73 -7.95
C VAL A 150 -12.25 9.36 -7.94
N GLY A 151 -11.41 9.02 -6.96
CA GLY A 151 -10.03 9.51 -6.89
C GLY A 151 -9.20 9.11 -8.11
N ALA A 152 -9.29 7.84 -8.53
CA ALA A 152 -8.64 7.34 -9.74
C ALA A 152 -9.13 8.07 -11.00
N GLY A 153 -10.45 8.27 -11.14
CA GLY A 153 -11.04 9.02 -12.24
C GLY A 153 -10.58 10.49 -12.26
N ALA A 154 -10.51 11.14 -11.11
CA ALA A 154 -10.04 12.52 -11.00
C ALA A 154 -8.57 12.67 -11.43
N VAL A 155 -7.71 11.76 -11.00
CA VAL A 155 -6.29 11.76 -11.42
C VAL A 155 -6.17 11.50 -12.93
N PHE A 156 -6.94 10.54 -13.46
CA PHE A 156 -6.97 10.27 -14.91
C PHE A 156 -7.41 11.49 -15.72
N LEU A 157 -8.49 12.16 -15.30
CA LEU A 157 -8.96 13.38 -15.97
C LEU A 157 -7.95 14.53 -15.85
N ALA A 158 -7.32 14.72 -14.69
CA ALA A 158 -6.27 15.71 -14.51
C ALA A 158 -5.07 15.45 -15.43
N TRP A 159 -4.68 14.18 -15.58
CA TRP A 159 -3.62 13.78 -16.51
C TRP A 159 -3.97 14.13 -17.96
N LEU A 160 -5.20 13.86 -18.41
CA LEU A 160 -5.64 14.23 -19.77
C LEU A 160 -5.62 15.75 -20.02
N VAL A 161 -5.76 16.57 -18.98
CA VAL A 161 -5.71 18.03 -19.07
C VAL A 161 -4.26 18.56 -19.10
N VAL A 162 -3.35 17.90 -18.38
CA VAL A 162 -1.97 18.38 -18.20
C VAL A 162 -0.99 17.80 -19.22
N GLY A 163 -1.22 16.57 -19.72
CA GLY A 163 -0.33 15.85 -20.65
C GLY A 163 0.72 15.02 -19.94
#